data_AF-A0A1X7SI73-F1
#
_entry.id   AF-A0A1X7SI73-F1
#
_cell.length_a   1.000
_cell.length_b   1.000
_cell.length_c   1.000
_cell.angle_alpha   90.00
_cell.angle_beta   90.00
_cell.angle_gamma   90.00
#
_symmetry.space_group_name_H-M   'P 1'
#
loop_
_entity.id
_entity.type
_entity.pdbx_description
1 polymer ?
#
loop_
_entity_poly.entity_id
_entity_poly.type
_entity_poly.pdbx_seq_one_letter_code
_entity_poly.pdbx_strand_id
1 'polypeptide(L)'
;MDDDEEEEEKLLKKEPNLRQNPSNINELVQYLGTSLRNDQLQSILASVLALGIDYELLPEGDRHFPNLFHSLTNLLADEAESYLRLMLESVQYDMSGLEWLPPAPVLNVNSSDRNRKLDMLLTMGVTVTSLSEDDYTRFKRHLIENNVLHGYTEDTIESPCHLVKLLFERGHLVTDNLKNVFDWLIDSDCSYPKQLRRYCDRYDVEAPRERCWKSVACSS
;
A
#
# COMPACT_ATOMS: atom_id res chain seq x y z
N MET A 1 43.46 43.43 22.02
CA MET A 1 43.75 42.02 22.35
C MET A 1 42.74 41.66 23.41
N ASP A 2 41.53 41.23 23.08
CA ASP A 2 41.10 40.53 21.87
C ASP A 2 39.65 40.98 21.54
N ASP A 3 39.53 41.79 20.50
CA ASP A 3 38.32 41.90 19.67
C ASP A 3 38.61 40.93 18.52
N ASP A 4 37.88 39.81 18.41
CA ASP A 4 37.77 38.95 17.19
C ASP A 4 37.08 37.59 17.51
N GLU A 5 35.91 37.60 18.17
CA GLU A 5 35.04 36.40 18.23
C GLU A 5 33.55 36.76 17.97
N GLU A 6 33.35 37.72 17.05
CA GLU A 6 32.07 37.92 16.36
C GLU A 6 32.24 37.29 14.96
N GLU A 7 31.26 36.48 14.53
CA GLU A 7 31.18 35.79 13.23
C GLU A 7 31.88 34.42 13.05
N GLU A 8 31.43 33.32 13.67
CA GLU A 8 31.52 32.01 12.96
C GLU A 8 30.62 30.84 13.41
N GLU A 9 29.50 31.06 14.10
CA GLU A 9 28.55 29.95 14.39
C GLU A 9 27.12 30.19 13.90
N LYS A 10 26.98 30.96 12.82
CA LYS A 10 25.82 30.90 11.92
C LYS A 10 26.08 29.95 10.74
N LEU A 11 26.63 28.76 11.01
CA LEU A 11 26.59 27.66 10.05
C LEU A 11 25.21 27.01 10.08
N LEU A 12 24.27 27.69 9.43
CA LEU A 12 23.32 27.10 8.50
C LEU A 12 22.79 25.72 8.92
N LYS A 13 21.88 25.70 9.90
CA LYS A 13 20.70 24.83 9.79
C LYS A 13 19.91 25.31 8.56
N LYS A 14 20.36 24.92 7.37
CA LYS A 14 19.50 24.88 6.19
C LYS A 14 18.45 23.82 6.51
N GLU A 15 17.32 24.27 7.05
CA GLU A 15 16.05 23.61 6.75
C GLU A 15 16.04 23.37 5.23
N PRO A 16 15.78 22.15 4.74
CA PRO A 16 15.64 21.95 3.31
C PRO A 16 14.46 22.79 2.87
N ASN A 17 14.78 23.84 2.11
CA ASN A 17 13.87 24.75 1.46
C ASN A 17 12.70 24.00 0.83
N LEU A 18 11.49 24.51 1.12
CA LEU A 18 10.31 24.58 0.26
C LEU A 18 10.16 23.47 -0.81
N ARG A 19 9.12 22.64 -0.61
CA ARG A 19 8.36 21.88 -1.61
C ARG A 19 8.59 22.36 -3.05
N GLN A 20 9.64 21.87 -3.70
CA GLN A 20 9.69 21.89 -5.15
C GLN A 20 8.80 20.74 -5.59
N ASN A 21 7.59 21.07 -6.05
CA ASN A 21 6.75 20.07 -6.69
C ASN A 21 7.54 19.52 -7.89
N PRO A 22 7.67 18.20 -8.03
CA PRO A 22 8.45 17.60 -9.10
C PRO A 22 7.87 18.01 -10.45
N SER A 23 8.75 18.42 -11.37
CA SER A 23 8.36 18.96 -12.67
C SER A 23 8.24 17.89 -13.76
N ASN A 24 8.77 16.69 -13.49
CA ASN A 24 8.78 15.55 -14.40
C ASN A 24 8.79 14.22 -13.62
N ILE A 25 8.60 13.11 -14.35
CA ILE A 25 8.49 11.77 -13.79
C ILE A 25 9.77 11.31 -13.06
N ASN A 26 10.95 11.64 -13.57
CA ASN A 26 12.20 11.22 -12.95
C ASN A 26 12.40 11.92 -11.60
N GLU A 27 12.13 13.21 -11.52
CA GLU A 27 12.16 13.97 -10.25
C GLU A 27 11.13 13.44 -9.26
N LEU A 28 9.90 13.17 -9.72
CA LEU A 28 8.84 12.61 -8.87
C LEU A 28 9.26 11.27 -8.27
N VAL A 29 9.78 10.36 -9.10
CA VAL A 29 10.15 9.01 -8.68
C VAL A 29 11.28 9.04 -7.65
N GLN A 30 12.29 9.89 -7.84
CA GLN A 30 13.35 10.09 -6.86
C GLN A 30 12.81 10.67 -5.55
N TYR A 31 11.90 11.64 -5.63
CA TYR A 31 11.24 12.21 -4.47
C TYR A 31 10.40 11.18 -3.70
N LEU A 32 9.61 10.36 -4.41
CA LEU A 32 8.79 9.30 -3.81
C LEU A 32 9.62 8.25 -3.08
N GLY A 33 10.85 7.99 -3.53
CA GLY A 33 11.80 7.11 -2.85
C GLY A 33 12.15 7.51 -1.41
N THR A 34 11.88 8.76 -1.02
CA THR A 34 12.15 9.27 0.33
C THR A 34 10.92 9.85 1.04
N SER A 35 9.86 10.17 0.30
CA SER A 35 8.66 10.83 0.84
C SER A 35 7.49 9.87 1.12
N LEU A 36 7.48 8.69 0.49
CA LEU A 36 6.46 7.68 0.79
C LEU A 36 6.61 7.20 2.24
N ARG A 37 5.50 7.22 2.97
CA ARG A 37 5.45 6.56 4.27
C ARG A 37 5.59 5.04 4.11
N ASN A 38 6.05 4.37 5.15
CA ASN A 38 6.26 2.92 5.09
C ASN A 38 4.98 2.13 4.78
N ASP A 39 3.82 2.51 5.34
CA ASP A 39 2.51 1.91 5.03
C ASP A 39 2.15 2.02 3.53
N GLN A 40 2.40 3.18 2.94
CA GLN A 40 2.16 3.44 1.52
C GLN A 40 3.09 2.61 0.64
N LEU A 41 4.39 2.59 0.96
CA LEU A 41 5.37 1.80 0.24
C LEU A 41 5.03 0.30 0.28
N GLN A 42 4.71 -0.25 1.46
CA GLN A 42 4.32 -1.65 1.62
C GLN A 42 3.06 -2.00 0.80
N SER A 43 2.08 -1.10 0.74
CA SER A 43 0.87 -1.28 -0.07
C SER A 43 1.18 -1.31 -1.57
N ILE A 44 2.06 -0.43 -2.04
CA ILE A 44 2.47 -0.39 -3.44
C ILE A 44 3.26 -1.65 -3.80
N LEU A 45 4.21 -2.06 -2.95
CA LEU A 45 4.99 -3.28 -3.13
C LEU A 45 4.10 -4.53 -3.22
N ALA A 46 3.01 -4.60 -2.45
CA ALA A 46 2.07 -5.71 -2.55
C ALA A 46 1.37 -5.74 -3.91
N SER A 47 1.07 -4.58 -4.49
CA SER A 47 0.33 -4.48 -5.75
C SER A 47 1.16 -4.88 -6.99
N VAL A 48 2.48 -4.65 -6.96
CA VAL A 48 3.34 -4.94 -8.12
C VAL A 48 3.57 -6.43 -8.35
N LEU A 49 3.21 -7.28 -7.38
CA LEU A 49 3.09 -8.73 -7.57
C LEU A 49 2.09 -9.09 -8.69
N ALA A 50 1.01 -8.32 -8.86
CA ALA A 50 0.06 -8.51 -9.97
C ALA A 50 0.71 -8.30 -11.35
N LEU A 51 1.85 -7.61 -11.39
CA LEU A 51 2.62 -7.32 -12.59
C LEU A 51 3.79 -8.29 -12.78
N GLY A 52 3.89 -9.32 -11.92
CA GLY A 52 4.97 -10.32 -11.95
C GLY A 52 6.28 -9.85 -11.31
N ILE A 53 6.26 -8.73 -10.58
CA ILE A 53 7.43 -8.28 -9.81
C ILE A 53 7.32 -8.83 -8.40
N ASP A 54 8.14 -9.82 -8.09
CA ASP A 54 8.35 -10.28 -6.71
C ASP A 54 9.46 -9.45 -6.05
N TYR A 55 9.06 -8.46 -5.26
CA TYR A 55 9.98 -7.51 -4.62
C TYR A 55 10.94 -8.18 -3.61
N GLU A 56 10.60 -9.36 -3.09
CA GLU A 56 11.47 -10.09 -2.15
C GLU A 56 12.65 -10.75 -2.89
N LEU A 57 12.46 -11.09 -4.17
CA LEU A 57 13.52 -11.59 -5.03
C LEU A 57 14.41 -10.47 -5.59
N LEU A 58 14.00 -9.20 -5.42
CA LEU A 58 14.85 -8.08 -5.80
C LEU A 58 16.03 -7.97 -4.82
N PRO A 59 17.25 -7.73 -5.34
CA PRO A 59 18.40 -7.36 -4.53
C PRO A 59 18.03 -6.24 -3.57
N GLU A 60 18.64 -6.20 -2.37
CA GLU A 60 18.28 -5.22 -1.34
C GLU A 60 18.38 -3.76 -1.82
N GLY A 61 19.38 -3.44 -2.66
CA GLY A 61 19.52 -2.13 -3.31
C GLY A 61 18.46 -1.82 -4.36
N ASP A 62 17.72 -2.81 -4.85
CA ASP A 62 16.64 -2.67 -5.84
C ASP A 62 15.25 -2.60 -5.19
N ARG A 63 15.17 -2.76 -3.86
CA ARG A 63 13.94 -2.58 -3.08
C ARG A 63 13.60 -1.11 -2.83
N HIS A 64 14.35 -0.18 -3.44
CA HIS A 64 14.04 1.25 -3.45
C HIS A 64 13.00 1.58 -4.53
N PHE A 65 12.06 2.48 -4.19
CA PHE A 65 10.97 2.86 -5.08
C PHE A 65 11.40 3.27 -6.51
N PRO A 66 12.51 4.02 -6.72
CA PRO A 66 12.96 4.34 -8.07
C PRO A 66 13.29 3.13 -8.93
N ASN A 67 13.90 2.10 -8.35
CA ASN A 67 14.27 0.89 -9.07
C ASN A 67 13.02 0.07 -9.40
N LEU A 68 12.07 0.01 -8.47
CA LEU A 68 10.76 -0.57 -8.73
C LEU A 68 10.05 0.13 -9.89
N PHE A 69 10.01 1.47 -9.90
CA PHE A 69 9.36 2.21 -10.97
C PHE A 69 10.06 2.01 -12.31
N HIS A 70 11.39 1.89 -12.33
CA HIS A 70 12.10 1.52 -13.54
C HIS A 70 11.64 0.15 -14.09
N SER A 71 11.49 -0.86 -13.23
CA SER A 71 10.90 -2.16 -13.64
C SER A 71 9.47 -2.01 -14.17
N LEU A 72 8.65 -1.15 -13.56
CA LEU A 72 7.30 -0.86 -14.05
C LEU A 72 7.32 -0.22 -15.44
N THR A 73 8.22 0.72 -15.71
CA THR A 73 8.33 1.33 -17.05
C THR A 73 8.67 0.32 -18.14
N ASN A 74 9.50 -0.68 -17.82
CA ASN A 74 9.84 -1.75 -18.78
C ASN A 74 8.65 -2.68 -19.05
N LEU A 75 7.78 -2.91 -18.06
CA LEU A 75 6.63 -3.82 -18.18
C LEU A 75 5.37 -3.17 -18.75
N LEU A 76 5.12 -1.91 -18.38
CA LEU A 76 3.89 -1.19 -18.69
C LEU A 76 4.09 -0.17 -19.83
N ALA A 77 5.32 0.06 -20.27
CA ALA A 77 5.67 1.03 -21.30
C ALA A 77 5.03 2.40 -21.03
N ASP A 78 4.21 2.88 -21.96
CA ASP A 78 3.51 4.16 -21.93
C ASP A 78 2.42 4.26 -20.85
N GLU A 79 1.99 3.13 -20.27
CA GLU A 79 0.99 3.14 -19.20
C GLU A 79 1.59 3.41 -17.81
N ALA A 80 2.92 3.31 -17.63
CA ALA A 80 3.56 3.27 -16.31
C ALA A 80 3.20 4.46 -15.41
N GLU A 81 3.12 5.67 -15.97
CA GLU A 81 2.74 6.87 -15.22
C GLU A 81 1.28 6.86 -14.75
N SER A 82 0.37 6.32 -15.57
CA SER A 82 -1.05 6.17 -15.21
C SER A 82 -1.22 5.16 -14.07
N TYR A 83 -0.42 4.09 -14.06
CA TYR A 83 -0.41 3.14 -12.94
C TYR A 83 0.25 3.71 -11.69
N LEU A 84 1.31 4.52 -11.84
CA LEU A 84 1.86 5.25 -10.70
C LEU A 84 0.80 6.15 -10.07
N ARG A 85 0.05 6.90 -10.88
CA ARG A 85 -1.06 7.72 -10.39
C ARG A 85 -2.09 6.89 -9.63
N LEU A 86 -2.51 5.75 -10.18
CA LEU A 86 -3.43 4.83 -9.50
C LEU A 86 -2.88 4.36 -8.14
N MET A 87 -1.62 3.95 -8.10
CA MET A 87 -0.95 3.50 -6.88
C MET A 87 -0.95 4.59 -5.80
N LEU A 88 -0.54 5.81 -6.18
CA LEU A 88 -0.49 6.96 -5.28
C LEU A 88 -1.87 7.38 -4.76
N GLU A 89 -2.87 7.46 -5.65
CA GLU A 89 -4.25 7.80 -5.26
C GLU A 89 -4.83 6.76 -4.29
N SER A 90 -4.55 5.47 -4.51
CA SER A 90 -5.08 4.37 -3.69
C SER A 90 -4.50 4.37 -2.27
N VAL A 91 -3.21 4.70 -2.14
CA VAL A 91 -2.54 4.86 -0.83
C VAL A 91 -2.75 6.25 -0.20
N GLN A 92 -3.69 7.04 -0.75
CA GLN A 92 -4.05 8.38 -0.28
C GLN A 92 -2.84 9.32 -0.19
N TYR A 93 -1.93 9.21 -1.15
CA TYR A 93 -0.83 10.17 -1.29
C TYR A 93 -1.39 11.54 -1.67
N ASP A 94 -0.76 12.62 -1.18
CA ASP A 94 -1.16 13.99 -1.52
C ASP A 94 -0.79 14.29 -2.98
N MET A 95 -1.81 14.33 -3.83
CA MET A 95 -1.64 14.54 -5.27
C MET A 95 -1.49 16.03 -5.66
N SER A 96 -1.47 16.95 -4.68
CA SER A 96 -1.31 18.37 -4.93
C SER A 96 -0.02 18.65 -5.71
N GLY A 97 -0.13 19.26 -6.89
CA GLY A 97 1.03 19.56 -7.75
C GLY A 97 1.46 18.42 -8.68
N LEU A 98 0.72 17.30 -8.69
CA LEU A 98 0.92 16.17 -9.60
C LEU A 98 -0.19 16.04 -10.65
N GLU A 99 -0.92 17.13 -10.92
CA GLU A 99 -2.05 17.14 -11.85
C GLU A 99 -1.62 16.84 -13.30
N TRP A 100 -0.33 17.01 -13.60
CA TRP A 100 0.29 16.71 -14.88
C TRP A 100 0.42 15.21 -15.17
N LEU A 101 0.33 14.34 -14.16
CA LEU A 101 0.33 12.89 -14.38
C LEU A 101 -0.90 12.49 -15.21
N PRO A 102 -0.76 11.56 -16.17
CA PRO A 102 -1.90 11.07 -16.93
C PRO A 102 -2.95 10.45 -16.00
N PRO A 103 -4.24 10.50 -16.35
CA PRO A 103 -5.31 9.94 -15.53
C PRO A 103 -5.07 8.46 -15.20
N ALA A 104 -5.43 8.05 -13.98
CA ALA A 104 -5.38 6.65 -13.59
C ALA A 104 -6.28 5.80 -14.53
N PRO A 105 -5.90 4.55 -14.82
CA PRO A 105 -6.77 3.65 -15.58
C PRO A 105 -8.11 3.47 -14.88
N VAL A 106 -9.18 3.40 -15.67
CA VAL A 106 -10.54 3.19 -15.15
C VAL A 106 -10.69 1.76 -14.65
N LEU A 107 -11.06 1.62 -13.38
CA LEU A 107 -11.26 0.35 -12.71
C LEU A 107 -12.76 0.05 -12.54
N ASN A 108 -13.23 -1.02 -13.19
CA ASN A 108 -14.62 -1.49 -13.13
C ASN A 108 -14.73 -2.97 -13.54
N VAL A 109 -15.94 -3.52 -13.55
CA VAL A 109 -16.24 -4.91 -13.94
C VAL A 109 -15.66 -5.38 -15.29
N ASN A 110 -15.40 -4.46 -16.22
CA ASN A 110 -14.83 -4.74 -17.54
C ASN A 110 -13.30 -4.56 -17.60
N SER A 111 -12.66 -4.21 -16.48
CA SER A 111 -11.20 -4.09 -16.42
C SER A 111 -10.53 -5.43 -16.71
N SER A 112 -9.35 -5.38 -17.32
CA SER A 112 -8.52 -6.57 -17.58
C SER A 112 -8.17 -7.30 -16.27
N ASP A 113 -7.91 -8.60 -16.36
CA ASP A 113 -7.50 -9.42 -15.21
C ASP A 113 -6.28 -8.86 -14.49
N ARG A 114 -5.32 -8.30 -15.24
CA ARG A 114 -4.15 -7.61 -14.70
C ARG A 114 -4.57 -6.45 -13.79
N ASN A 115 -5.47 -5.59 -14.27
CA ASN A 115 -5.91 -4.41 -13.53
C ASN A 115 -6.73 -4.79 -12.30
N ARG A 116 -7.57 -5.83 -12.43
CA ARG A 116 -8.33 -6.38 -11.31
C ARG A 116 -7.43 -6.94 -10.22
N LYS A 117 -6.41 -7.72 -10.60
CA LYS A 117 -5.42 -8.27 -9.65
C LYS A 117 -4.62 -7.15 -8.99
N LEU A 118 -4.18 -6.17 -9.76
CA LEU A 118 -3.44 -5.02 -9.21
C LEU A 118 -4.28 -4.25 -8.19
N ASP A 119 -5.54 -3.93 -8.53
CA ASP A 119 -6.42 -3.21 -7.61
C ASP A 119 -6.77 -4.05 -6.36
N MET A 120 -6.96 -5.36 -6.52
CA MET A 120 -7.20 -6.27 -5.40
C MET A 120 -6.02 -6.29 -4.44
N LEU A 121 -4.80 -6.46 -4.95
CA LEU A 121 -3.58 -6.51 -4.13
C LEU A 121 -3.27 -5.15 -3.49
N LEU A 122 -3.50 -4.05 -4.22
CA LEU A 122 -3.37 -2.70 -3.68
C LEU A 122 -4.39 -2.43 -2.57
N THR A 123 -5.65 -2.83 -2.80
CA THR A 123 -6.72 -2.74 -1.79
C THR A 123 -6.38 -3.56 -0.56
N MET A 124 -5.87 -4.79 -0.73
CA MET A 124 -5.46 -5.63 0.39
C MET A 124 -4.23 -5.08 1.12
N GLY A 125 -3.25 -4.55 0.40
CA GLY A 125 -2.08 -3.86 0.96
C GLY A 125 -2.50 -2.69 1.84
N VAL A 126 -3.36 -1.80 1.32
CA VAL A 126 -3.90 -0.66 2.10
C VAL A 126 -4.73 -1.15 3.28
N THR A 127 -5.48 -2.24 3.11
CA THR A 127 -6.29 -2.81 4.19
C THR A 127 -5.42 -3.22 5.36
N VAL A 128 -4.44 -4.08 5.11
CA VAL A 128 -3.56 -4.63 6.14
C VAL A 128 -2.70 -3.55 6.79
N THR A 129 -2.17 -2.62 6.00
CA THR A 129 -1.31 -1.53 6.51
C THR A 129 -2.08 -0.45 7.27
N SER A 130 -3.41 -0.36 7.10
CA SER A 130 -4.27 0.55 7.85
C SER A 130 -4.71 0.03 9.22
N LEU A 131 -4.50 -1.26 9.50
CA LEU A 131 -4.78 -1.83 10.81
C LEU A 131 -3.82 -1.24 11.85
N SER A 132 -4.31 -1.07 13.07
CA SER A 132 -3.42 -0.79 14.21
C SER A 132 -2.45 -1.97 14.41
N GLU A 133 -1.35 -1.76 15.12
CA GLU A 133 -0.38 -2.83 15.39
C GLU A 133 -1.03 -4.03 16.13
N ASP A 134 -1.91 -3.74 17.08
CA ASP A 134 -2.69 -4.75 17.80
C ASP A 134 -3.67 -5.48 16.88
N ASP A 135 -4.39 -4.75 16.03
CA ASP A 135 -5.35 -5.32 15.07
C ASP A 135 -4.63 -6.19 14.03
N TYR A 136 -3.51 -5.71 13.49
CA TYR A 136 -2.67 -6.47 12.57
C TYR A 136 -2.15 -7.77 13.21
N THR A 137 -1.73 -7.70 14.47
CA THR A 137 -1.27 -8.88 15.22
C THR A 137 -2.41 -9.90 15.39
N ARG A 138 -3.61 -9.46 15.79
CA ARG A 138 -4.77 -10.35 15.89
C ARG A 138 -5.16 -10.95 14.54
N PHE A 139 -5.20 -10.13 13.49
CA PHE A 139 -5.50 -10.57 12.13
C PHE A 139 -4.49 -11.62 11.64
N LYS A 140 -3.20 -11.36 11.79
CA LYS A 140 -2.12 -12.28 11.44
C LYS A 140 -2.26 -13.61 12.20
N ARG A 141 -2.46 -13.55 13.51
CA ARG A 141 -2.66 -14.75 14.35
C ARG A 141 -3.87 -15.56 13.91
N HIS A 142 -5.00 -14.91 13.67
CA HIS A 142 -6.22 -15.55 13.21
C HIS A 142 -5.99 -16.35 11.91
N LEU A 143 -5.29 -15.77 10.93
CA LEU A 143 -4.98 -16.44 9.66
C LEU A 143 -4.11 -17.69 9.85
N ILE A 144 -3.19 -17.68 10.82
CA ILE A 144 -2.34 -18.83 11.15
C ILE A 144 -3.16 -19.91 11.87
N GLU A 145 -3.87 -19.54 12.94
CA GLU A 145 -4.64 -20.47 13.78
C GLU A 145 -5.77 -21.17 13.01
N ASN A 146 -6.35 -20.49 12.01
CA ASN A 146 -7.39 -21.03 11.15
C ASN A 146 -6.84 -21.74 9.89
N ASN A 147 -5.55 -22.06 9.85
CA ASN A 147 -4.88 -22.78 8.76
C ASN A 147 -4.94 -22.10 7.38
N VAL A 148 -5.29 -20.81 7.28
CA VAL A 148 -5.16 -20.04 6.03
C VAL A 148 -3.66 -19.97 5.64
N LEU A 149 -2.81 -19.68 6.62
CA LEU A 149 -1.36 -19.66 6.45
C LEU A 149 -0.68 -20.89 7.05
N HIS A 150 -1.23 -22.09 6.79
CA HIS A 150 -0.64 -23.37 7.20
C HIS A 150 0.89 -23.45 7.01
N GLY A 151 1.65 -23.72 8.06
CA GLY A 151 3.12 -23.84 8.01
C GLY A 151 3.89 -22.53 8.22
N TYR A 152 3.20 -21.39 8.34
CA TYR A 152 3.78 -20.13 8.78
C TYR A 152 3.54 -19.91 10.28
N THR A 153 4.42 -19.14 10.91
CA THR A 153 4.26 -18.64 12.28
C THR A 153 4.19 -17.12 12.26
N GLU A 154 3.84 -16.50 13.39
CA GLU A 154 3.78 -15.03 13.47
C GLU A 154 5.13 -14.38 13.15
N ASP A 155 6.25 -15.05 13.48
CA ASP A 155 7.62 -14.55 13.30
C ASP A 155 8.15 -14.75 11.88
N THR A 156 7.57 -15.67 11.09
CA THR A 156 7.99 -15.88 9.69
C THR A 156 7.30 -14.94 8.72
N ILE A 157 6.30 -14.19 9.17
CA ILE A 157 5.61 -13.16 8.37
C ILE A 157 6.27 -11.81 8.66
N GLU A 158 7.18 -11.43 7.78
CA GLU A 158 8.11 -10.32 7.96
C GLU A 158 7.47 -8.93 7.84
N SER A 159 6.40 -8.78 7.06
CA SER A 159 5.79 -7.48 6.77
C SER A 159 4.33 -7.59 6.31
N PRO A 160 3.56 -6.50 6.33
CA PRO A 160 2.22 -6.44 5.71
C PRO A 160 2.23 -6.85 4.24
N CYS A 161 3.24 -6.43 3.48
CA CYS A 161 3.37 -6.79 2.07
C CYS A 161 3.61 -8.30 1.89
N HIS A 162 4.48 -8.89 2.73
CA HIS A 162 4.72 -10.32 2.74
C HIS A 162 3.44 -11.09 3.09
N LEU A 163 2.64 -10.63 4.06
CA LEU A 163 1.34 -11.22 4.37
C LEU A 163 0.41 -11.26 3.15
N VAL A 164 0.29 -10.14 2.42
CA VAL A 164 -0.55 -10.07 1.21
C VAL A 164 -0.04 -11.00 0.11
N LYS A 165 1.29 -11.09 -0.08
CA LYS A 165 1.92 -12.04 -1.00
C LYS A 165 1.52 -13.47 -0.68
N LEU A 166 1.66 -13.90 0.57
CA LEU A 166 1.32 -15.27 0.99
C LEU A 166 -0.15 -15.61 0.73
N LEU A 167 -1.06 -14.67 1.02
CA LEU A 167 -2.48 -14.86 0.75
C LEU A 167 -2.76 -14.97 -0.75
N PHE A 168 -2.07 -14.18 -1.58
CA PHE A 168 -2.22 -14.24 -3.03
C PHE A 168 -1.69 -15.55 -3.63
N GLU A 169 -0.46 -15.94 -3.30
CA GLU A 169 0.20 -17.14 -3.84
C GLU A 169 -0.53 -18.43 -3.44
N ARG A 170 -1.20 -18.44 -2.28
CA ARG A 170 -2.03 -19.55 -1.83
C ARG A 170 -3.44 -19.56 -2.41
N GLY A 171 -3.77 -18.60 -3.27
CA GLY A 171 -5.08 -18.51 -3.93
C GLY A 171 -6.21 -18.09 -2.99
N HIS A 172 -5.88 -17.44 -1.87
CA HIS A 172 -6.88 -16.96 -0.92
C HIS A 172 -7.46 -15.59 -1.29
N LEU A 173 -6.79 -14.85 -2.17
CA LEU A 173 -7.27 -13.58 -2.74
C LEU A 173 -7.79 -13.80 -4.16
N VAL A 174 -9.10 -13.61 -4.35
CA VAL A 174 -9.79 -13.78 -5.64
C VAL A 174 -10.45 -12.47 -6.05
N THR A 175 -10.25 -12.04 -7.30
CA THR A 175 -10.63 -10.70 -7.77
C THR A 175 -12.14 -10.46 -7.88
N ASP A 176 -12.96 -11.50 -7.92
CA ASP A 176 -14.42 -11.41 -7.95
C ASP A 176 -15.09 -11.68 -6.60
N ASN A 177 -14.30 -12.01 -5.57
CA ASN A 177 -14.84 -12.39 -4.28
C ASN A 177 -13.85 -12.10 -3.13
N LEU A 178 -14.17 -11.09 -2.33
CA LEU A 178 -13.44 -10.75 -1.11
C LEU A 178 -14.15 -11.19 0.18
N LYS A 179 -15.17 -12.04 0.10
CA LYS A 179 -15.94 -12.48 1.27
C LYS A 179 -15.03 -13.03 2.37
N ASN A 180 -14.06 -13.87 2.02
CA ASN A 180 -13.12 -14.43 2.98
C ASN A 180 -12.34 -13.34 3.72
N VAL A 181 -11.95 -12.25 3.03
CA VAL A 181 -11.23 -11.13 3.66
C VAL A 181 -12.11 -10.43 4.70
N PHE A 182 -13.39 -10.21 4.39
CA PHE A 182 -14.33 -9.66 5.36
C PHE A 182 -14.54 -10.61 6.54
N ASP A 183 -14.69 -11.90 6.29
CA ASP A 183 -14.87 -12.91 7.34
C ASP A 183 -13.65 -12.93 8.28
N TRP A 184 -12.42 -12.93 7.75
CA TRP A 184 -11.21 -12.85 8.58
C TRP A 184 -11.11 -11.57 9.40
N LEU A 185 -11.49 -10.41 8.82
CA LEU A 185 -11.51 -9.15 9.56
C LEU A 185 -12.53 -9.17 10.70
N ILE A 186 -13.72 -9.74 10.47
CA ILE A 186 -14.74 -9.92 11.52
C ILE A 186 -14.22 -10.81 12.63
N ASP A 187 -13.72 -11.98 12.25
CA ASP A 187 -13.36 -13.02 13.20
C ASP A 187 -12.08 -12.67 13.98
N SER A 188 -11.34 -11.66 13.52
CA SER A 188 -10.17 -11.07 14.20
C SER A 188 -10.51 -9.81 15.02
N ASP A 189 -11.79 -9.46 15.14
CA ASP A 189 -12.26 -8.21 15.76
C ASP A 189 -11.56 -6.96 15.19
N CYS A 190 -11.40 -6.91 13.86
CA CYS A 190 -10.80 -5.81 13.12
C CYS A 190 -11.88 -4.98 12.41
N SER A 191 -11.65 -3.68 12.31
CA SER A 191 -12.52 -2.79 11.51
C SER A 191 -12.27 -2.99 10.02
N TYR A 192 -13.29 -2.81 9.17
CA TYR A 192 -13.07 -2.83 7.72
C TYR A 192 -12.61 -1.46 7.22
N PRO A 193 -11.50 -1.40 6.46
CA PRO A 193 -11.08 -0.18 5.80
C PRO A 193 -12.07 0.19 4.68
N LYS A 194 -12.30 1.50 4.50
CA LYS A 194 -13.18 2.03 3.44
C LYS A 194 -12.78 1.55 2.04
N GLN A 195 -11.50 1.25 1.85
CA GLN A 195 -10.92 0.77 0.60
C GLN A 195 -11.51 -0.56 0.14
N LEU A 196 -11.75 -1.51 1.05
CA LEU A 196 -12.42 -2.77 0.71
C LEU A 196 -13.82 -2.54 0.15
N ARG A 197 -14.59 -1.63 0.77
CA ARG A 197 -15.91 -1.28 0.27
C ARG A 197 -15.85 -0.62 -1.11
N ARG A 198 -14.90 0.31 -1.31
CA ARG A 198 -14.70 0.95 -2.63
C ARG A 198 -14.33 -0.07 -3.71
N TYR A 199 -13.54 -1.09 -3.38
CA TYR A 199 -13.24 -2.19 -4.30
C TYR A 199 -14.52 -2.94 -4.67
N CYS A 200 -15.33 -3.32 -3.68
CA CYS A 200 -16.62 -3.97 -3.90
C CYS A 200 -17.52 -3.14 -4.82
N ASP A 201 -17.62 -1.83 -4.60
CA ASP A 201 -18.42 -0.92 -5.42
C ASP A 201 -17.92 -0.86 -6.88
N ARG A 202 -16.59 -0.85 -7.10
CA ARG A 202 -16.01 -0.81 -8.46
C ARG A 202 -16.33 -2.06 -9.27
N TYR A 203 -16.36 -3.22 -8.62
CA TYR A 203 -16.49 -4.52 -9.28
C TYR A 203 -17.85 -5.20 -9.06
N ASP A 204 -18.85 -4.48 -8.53
CA ASP A 204 -20.18 -5.00 -8.25
C ASP A 204 -20.15 -6.29 -7.39
N VAL A 205 -19.25 -6.33 -6.41
CA VAL A 205 -19.11 -7.43 -5.45
C VAL A 205 -19.91 -7.10 -4.20
N GLU A 206 -20.69 -8.05 -3.70
CA GLU A 206 -21.47 -7.86 -2.48
C GLU A 206 -20.56 -7.68 -1.26
N ALA A 207 -20.57 -6.49 -0.66
CA ALA A 207 -19.89 -6.22 0.61
C ALA A 207 -20.80 -6.60 1.79
N PRO A 208 -20.30 -7.35 2.79
CA PRO A 208 -21.04 -7.59 4.02
C PRO A 208 -21.43 -6.27 4.70
N ARG A 209 -22.62 -6.23 5.29
CA ARG A 209 -23.02 -5.09 6.11
C ARG A 209 -22.08 -5.00 7.31
N GLU A 210 -21.52 -3.81 7.52
CA GLU A 210 -20.71 -3.52 8.69
C GLU A 210 -21.50 -3.90 9.95
N ARG A 211 -20.98 -4.85 10.74
CA ARG A 211 -21.47 -5.03 12.10
C ARG A 211 -21.09 -3.76 12.84
N CYS A 212 -22.07 -2.88 13.11
CA CYS A 212 -21.87 -1.80 14.06
C CYS A 212 -21.61 -2.46 15.42
N TRP A 213 -20.34 -2.59 15.79
CA TRP A 213 -19.95 -2.81 17.17
C TRP A 213 -20.32 -1.54 17.94
N LYS A 214 -21.60 -1.40 18.29
CA LYS A 214 -21.98 -0.50 19.36
C LYS A 214 -21.18 -0.96 20.57
N SER A 215 -20.31 -0.06 21.06
CA SER A 215 -19.65 -0.21 22.34
C SER A 215 -20.64 -0.79 23.34
N VAL A 216 -20.39 -2.01 23.81
CA VAL A 216 -20.93 -2.44 25.09
C VAL A 216 -20.09 -1.69 26.14
N ALA A 217 -20.31 -0.39 26.23
CA ALA A 217 -19.78 0.45 27.29
C ALA A 217 -20.81 0.42 28.42
N CYS A 218 -20.36 -0.14 29.54
CA CYS A 218 -20.87 0.06 30.89
C CYS A 218 -22.35 -0.27 31.14
N SER A 219 -22.60 -1.51 31.58
CA SER A 219 -23.74 -1.76 32.46
C SER A 219 -23.29 -1.54 33.90
N SER A 220 -23.71 -0.39 34.43
CA SER A 220 -24.08 -0.03 35.82
C SER A 220 -23.53 -0.87 36.98
#